data_AF-A0A2T4B3I3-F1
#
_entry.id   AF-A0A2T4B3I3-F1
#
_cell.length_a   1.000
_cell.length_b   1.000
_cell.length_c   1.000
_cell.angle_alpha   90.00
_cell.angle_beta   90.00
_cell.angle_gamma   90.00
#
_symmetry.space_group_name_H-M   'P 1'
#
loop_
_entity.id
_entity.type
_entity.pdbx_description
1 polymer ?
#
loop_
_entity_poly.entity_id
_entity_poly.type
_entity_poly.pdbx_seq_one_letter_code
_entity_poly.pdbx_strand_id
1 'polypeptide(L)'
;MKSPGGAQNGEKYPVVNPLLQGRDGQKLFHMGEQYGLSKKEFDYALTIQSPRRGERIFYPVHVLSRSQATINRWDGNLVKSLSLYTARTMEKYCNKWAVAVTLDEPHAAEAMTYFFATYYCERFARIKRTRPTATREQMLWYNLDR
;
A
#
# COMPACT_ATOMS: atom_id res chain seq x y z
N MET A 1 16.36 3.55 51.84
CA MET A 1 16.80 3.92 50.48
C MET A 1 16.01 3.08 49.48
N LYS A 2 15.13 3.69 48.70
CA LYS A 2 14.37 3.03 47.61
C LYS A 2 14.90 3.59 46.28
N SER A 3 15.44 2.73 45.43
CA SER A 3 15.74 3.07 44.04
C SER A 3 14.44 3.10 43.23
N PRO A 4 14.16 4.15 42.43
CA PRO A 4 13.03 4.13 41.53
C PRO A 4 13.41 3.34 40.27
N GLY A 5 12.73 2.21 40.07
CA GLY A 5 12.80 1.44 38.84
C GLY A 5 12.28 2.27 37.67
N GLY A 6 13.16 2.52 36.71
CA GLY A 6 12.85 3.23 35.47
C GLY A 6 11.78 2.49 34.68
N ALA A 7 10.70 3.20 34.37
CA ALA A 7 9.66 2.76 33.46
C ALA A 7 10.26 2.63 32.05
N GLN A 8 10.44 1.41 31.57
CA GLN A 8 10.58 1.16 30.14
C GLN A 8 9.19 1.30 29.50
N ASN A 9 8.82 2.53 29.15
CA ASN A 9 7.77 2.81 28.17
C ASN A 9 8.29 2.40 26.79
N GLY A 10 8.38 1.10 26.54
CA GLY A 10 8.35 0.58 25.18
C GLY A 10 6.90 0.62 24.72
N GLU A 11 6.54 1.58 23.86
CA GLU A 11 5.28 1.52 23.12
C GLU A 11 5.22 0.17 22.38
N LYS A 12 4.60 -0.81 23.02
CA LYS A 12 4.09 -2.00 22.34
C LYS A 12 2.91 -1.52 21.52
N TYR A 13 3.18 -1.06 20.30
CA TYR A 13 2.16 -1.00 19.27
C TYR A 13 1.50 -2.38 19.22
N PRO A 14 0.20 -2.49 19.44
CA PRO A 14 -0.46 -3.77 19.31
C PRO A 14 -0.27 -4.20 17.87
N VAL A 15 0.29 -5.40 17.67
CA VAL A 15 0.34 -6.08 16.38
C VAL A 15 -1.10 -6.50 16.08
N VAL A 16 -1.95 -5.52 15.76
CA VAL A 16 -3.29 -5.79 15.29
C VAL A 16 -3.14 -6.00 13.81
N ASN A 17 -3.21 -7.27 13.44
CA ASN A 17 -3.15 -7.79 12.09
C ASN A 17 -4.59 -8.02 11.62
N PRO A 18 -5.13 -7.23 10.69
CA PRO A 18 -6.36 -7.64 10.03
C PRO A 18 -6.38 -7.44 8.50
N LEU A 19 -5.36 -6.84 7.86
CA LEU A 19 -5.33 -6.87 6.37
C LEU A 19 -4.53 -7.96 5.72
N LEU A 20 -3.75 -8.69 6.49
CA LEU A 20 -3.05 -9.88 6.01
C LEU A 20 -3.78 -11.16 6.41
N GLN A 21 -4.99 -11.04 6.96
CA GLN A 21 -5.79 -12.20 7.31
C GLN A 21 -6.58 -12.76 6.12
N GLY A 22 -6.63 -12.05 4.99
CA GLY A 22 -7.15 -12.57 3.71
C GLY A 22 -6.02 -12.92 2.73
N ARG A 23 -6.30 -13.84 1.79
CA ARG A 23 -5.33 -14.29 0.77
C ARG A 23 -4.70 -13.11 0.00
N ASP A 24 -5.45 -12.03 -0.20
CA ASP A 24 -5.02 -10.92 -1.06
C ASP A 24 -3.99 -10.02 -0.37
N GLY A 25 -4.12 -9.74 0.92
CA GLY A 25 -3.12 -8.94 1.64
C GLY A 25 -1.77 -9.65 1.78
N GLN A 26 -1.79 -10.99 1.93
CA GLN A 26 -0.58 -11.80 1.93
C GLN A 26 0.11 -11.78 0.56
N LYS A 27 -0.65 -11.91 -0.53
CA LYS A 27 -0.13 -11.76 -1.89
C LYS A 27 0.51 -10.39 -2.12
N LEU A 28 -0.16 -9.32 -1.70
CA LEU A 28 0.36 -7.95 -1.85
C LEU A 28 1.67 -7.76 -1.08
N PHE A 29 1.78 -8.30 0.14
CA PHE A 29 3.04 -8.27 0.87
C PHE A 29 4.12 -9.10 0.18
N HIS A 30 3.79 -10.31 -0.30
CA HIS A 30 4.74 -11.17 -1.00
C HIS A 30 5.31 -10.51 -2.26
N MET A 31 4.51 -9.73 -2.99
CA MET A 31 5.02 -8.87 -4.08
C MET A 31 6.06 -7.87 -3.54
N GLY A 32 5.78 -7.21 -2.42
CA GLY A 32 6.74 -6.31 -1.77
C GLY A 32 8.05 -7.00 -1.38
N GLU A 33 7.99 -8.24 -0.88
CA GLU A 33 9.19 -9.02 -0.55
C GLU A 33 10.06 -9.27 -1.78
N GLN A 34 9.46 -9.53 -2.95
CA GLN A 34 10.20 -9.70 -4.22
C GLN A 34 10.99 -8.44 -4.61
N TYR A 35 10.56 -7.25 -4.14
CA TYR A 35 11.28 -5.98 -4.33
C TYR A 35 12.19 -5.62 -3.15
N GLY A 36 12.38 -6.50 -2.18
CA GLY A 36 13.27 -6.28 -1.03
C GLY A 36 12.69 -5.34 0.04
N LEU A 37 11.36 -5.26 0.14
CA LEU A 37 10.69 -4.55 1.23
C LEU A 37 10.50 -5.51 2.41
N SER A 38 10.99 -5.12 3.58
CA SER A 38 10.60 -5.77 4.83
C SER A 38 9.13 -5.52 5.14
N LYS A 39 8.57 -6.35 6.01
CA LYS A 39 7.18 -6.20 6.44
C LYS A 39 6.87 -4.82 7.02
N LYS A 40 7.78 -4.32 7.86
CA LYS A 40 7.65 -2.99 8.48
C LYS A 40 7.64 -1.90 7.42
N GLU A 41 8.50 -1.98 6.40
CA GLU A 41 8.55 -1.01 5.31
C GLU A 41 7.26 -1.05 4.48
N PHE A 42 6.81 -2.24 4.09
CA PHE A 42 5.56 -2.41 3.35
C PHE A 42 4.37 -1.82 4.11
N ASP A 43 4.21 -2.18 5.38
CA ASP A 43 3.11 -1.69 6.21
C ASP A 43 3.19 -0.17 6.36
N TYR A 44 4.37 0.38 6.64
CA TYR A 44 4.51 1.81 6.83
C TYR A 44 4.31 2.62 5.54
N ALA A 45 4.82 2.13 4.40
CA ALA A 45 4.87 2.88 3.15
C ALA A 45 3.62 2.68 2.28
N LEU A 46 3.08 1.48 2.24
CA LEU A 46 2.06 1.07 1.26
C LEU A 46 0.73 0.69 1.90
N THR A 47 0.56 0.88 3.20
CA THR A 47 -0.72 0.65 3.86
C THR A 47 -1.08 1.78 4.83
N ILE A 48 -2.36 1.91 5.13
CA ILE A 48 -2.93 2.85 6.12
C ILE A 48 -3.84 2.10 7.07
N GLN A 49 -3.96 2.56 8.33
CA GLN A 49 -4.89 1.93 9.25
C GLN A 49 -6.34 2.28 8.90
N SER A 50 -7.18 1.27 8.78
CA SER A 50 -8.62 1.36 8.58
C SER A 50 -9.29 1.82 9.86
N PRO A 51 -10.20 2.79 9.78
CA PRO A 51 -10.95 3.21 10.96
C PRO A 51 -12.04 2.22 11.37
N ARG A 52 -12.39 1.24 10.53
CA ARG A 52 -13.54 0.34 10.79
C ARG A 52 -13.16 -0.93 11.54
N ARG A 53 -12.01 -1.52 11.22
CA ARG A 53 -11.63 -2.87 11.72
C ARG A 53 -10.22 -2.91 12.33
N GLY A 54 -9.62 -1.74 12.57
CA GLY A 54 -8.25 -1.63 13.08
C GLY A 54 -7.19 -2.13 12.10
N GLU A 55 -7.55 -2.25 10.81
CA GLU A 55 -6.85 -3.08 9.85
C GLU A 55 -5.99 -2.34 8.83
N ARG A 56 -4.82 -2.85 8.42
CA ARG A 56 -3.87 -2.08 7.58
C ARG A 56 -4.12 -2.18 6.08
N ILE A 57 -4.88 -1.25 5.50
CA ILE A 57 -5.38 -1.32 4.14
C ILE A 57 -4.34 -0.88 3.12
N PHE A 58 -4.20 -1.61 2.02
CA PHE A 58 -3.35 -1.18 0.92
C PHE A 58 -3.71 0.25 0.49
N TYR A 59 -2.70 1.09 0.36
CA TYR A 59 -2.84 2.51 0.14
C TYR A 59 -1.84 2.94 -0.94
N PRO A 60 -2.22 2.81 -2.23
CA PRO A 60 -1.38 3.16 -3.37
C PRO A 60 -1.42 4.66 -3.66
N VAL A 61 -1.47 5.51 -2.63
CA VAL A 61 -1.61 6.95 -2.80
C VAL A 61 -0.52 7.67 -2.00
N HIS A 62 -0.32 8.92 -2.39
CA HIS A 62 0.67 9.83 -1.88
C HIS A 62 0.66 10.00 -0.36
N VAL A 63 1.81 10.26 0.26
CA VAL A 63 1.88 10.47 1.72
C VAL A 63 1.03 11.68 2.17
N LEU A 64 1.01 12.76 1.37
CA LEU A 64 0.22 13.96 1.69
C LEU A 64 -1.29 13.71 1.75
N SER A 65 -1.80 12.71 1.03
CA SER A 65 -3.23 12.39 1.06
C SER A 65 -3.62 11.47 2.21
N ARG A 66 -2.68 11.04 3.06
CA ARG A 66 -2.96 10.11 4.16
C ARG A 66 -3.90 10.70 5.21
N SER A 67 -3.76 11.98 5.56
CA SER A 67 -4.70 12.64 6.49
C SER A 67 -6.12 12.61 5.93
N GLN A 68 -6.28 12.90 4.64
CA GLN A 68 -7.57 12.83 3.95
C GLN A 68 -8.11 11.41 3.88
N ALA A 69 -7.25 10.41 3.66
CA ALA A 69 -7.64 9.00 3.66
C ALA A 69 -8.17 8.56 5.03
N THR A 70 -7.58 9.04 6.13
CA THR A 70 -8.10 8.82 7.48
C THR A 70 -9.49 9.47 7.65
N ILE A 71 -9.64 10.73 7.25
CA ILE A 71 -10.91 11.49 7.35
C ILE A 71 -12.02 10.82 6.54
N ASN A 72 -11.71 10.41 5.30
CA ASN A 72 -12.65 9.76 4.38
C ASN A 72 -12.89 8.28 4.70
N ARG A 73 -12.28 7.78 5.77
CA ARG A 73 -12.37 6.39 6.21
C ARG A 73 -11.97 5.37 5.15
N TRP A 74 -10.76 5.53 4.58
CA TRP A 74 -10.19 4.64 3.58
C TRP A 74 -10.36 3.17 3.97
N ASP A 75 -10.98 2.39 3.08
CA ASP A 75 -11.24 0.98 3.29
C ASP A 75 -10.97 0.10 2.05
N GLY A 76 -11.11 -1.22 2.19
CA GLY A 76 -10.83 -2.16 1.11
C GLY A 76 -11.81 -2.02 -0.06
N ASN A 77 -13.02 -1.52 0.18
CA ASN A 77 -13.98 -1.24 -0.89
C ASN A 77 -13.56 -0.02 -1.70
N LEU A 78 -12.92 0.97 -1.07
CA LEU A 78 -12.34 2.11 -1.76
C LEU A 78 -11.14 1.71 -2.63
N VAL A 79 -10.29 0.78 -2.17
CA VAL A 79 -9.24 0.18 -3.00
C VAL A 79 -9.83 -0.50 -4.23
N LYS A 80 -10.83 -1.38 -4.04
CA LYS A 80 -11.50 -2.07 -5.15
C LYS A 80 -12.16 -1.09 -6.12
N SER A 81 -12.84 -0.06 -5.60
CA SER A 81 -13.48 0.98 -6.41
C SER A 81 -12.47 1.75 -7.25
N LEU A 82 -11.33 2.13 -6.67
CA LEU A 82 -10.24 2.78 -7.39
C LEU A 82 -9.71 1.88 -8.51
N SER A 83 -9.37 0.63 -8.20
CA SER A 83 -8.85 -0.32 -9.18
C SER A 83 -9.84 -0.58 -10.31
N LEU A 84 -11.14 -0.72 -10.01
CA LEU A 84 -12.19 -0.88 -11.01
C LEU A 84 -12.33 0.37 -11.89
N TYR A 85 -12.31 1.56 -11.29
CA TYR A 85 -12.36 2.82 -12.03
C TYR A 85 -11.18 2.95 -12.98
N THR A 86 -9.96 2.69 -12.51
CA THR A 86 -8.75 2.72 -13.35
C THR A 86 -8.80 1.68 -14.47
N ALA A 87 -9.17 0.44 -14.15
CA ALA A 87 -9.31 -0.63 -15.13
C ALA A 87 -10.31 -0.26 -16.25
N ARG A 88 -11.52 0.20 -15.89
CA ARG A 88 -12.53 0.64 -16.86
C ARG A 88 -12.09 1.86 -17.68
N THR A 89 -11.32 2.75 -17.07
CA THR A 89 -10.77 3.91 -17.78
C THR A 89 -9.74 3.46 -18.82
N MET A 90 -8.82 2.57 -18.45
CA MET A 90 -7.87 2.00 -19.40
C MET A 90 -8.56 1.18 -20.49
N GLU A 91 -9.57 0.40 -20.15
CA GLU A 91 -10.40 -0.33 -21.09
C GLU A 91 -11.02 0.62 -22.13
N LYS A 92 -11.70 1.66 -21.67
CA LYS A 92 -12.40 2.62 -22.51
C LYS A 92 -11.47 3.42 -23.42
N TYR A 93 -10.34 3.90 -22.90
CA TYR A 93 -9.51 4.88 -23.60
C TYR A 93 -8.25 4.28 -24.24
N CYS A 94 -7.71 3.19 -23.68
CA CYS A 94 -6.46 2.58 -24.16
C CYS A 94 -6.71 1.23 -24.87
N ASN A 95 -7.61 0.41 -24.35
CA ASN A 95 -7.78 -0.98 -24.79
C ASN A 95 -9.08 -1.26 -25.57
N LYS A 96 -9.78 -0.21 -26.04
CA LYS A 96 -11.06 -0.35 -26.77
C LYS A 96 -11.00 -1.37 -27.91
N TRP A 97 -9.88 -1.40 -28.64
CA TRP A 97 -9.67 -2.32 -29.75
C TRP A 97 -9.51 -3.77 -29.30
N ALA A 98 -8.84 -4.02 -28.17
CA ALA A 98 -8.68 -5.36 -27.61
C ALA A 98 -10.03 -5.93 -27.15
N VAL A 99 -10.87 -5.09 -26.52
CA VAL A 99 -12.24 -5.48 -26.13
C VAL A 99 -13.09 -5.82 -27.35
N ALA A 100 -12.98 -5.05 -28.44
CA ALA A 100 -13.74 -5.30 -29.67
C ALA A 100 -13.42 -6.65 -30.33
N VAL A 101 -12.26 -7.25 -30.00
CA VAL A 101 -11.84 -8.58 -30.47
C VAL A 101 -11.82 -9.62 -29.34
N THR A 102 -12.56 -9.38 -28.24
CA THR A 102 -12.70 -10.32 -27.09
C THR A 102 -11.37 -10.70 -26.42
N LEU A 103 -10.42 -9.77 -26.41
CA LEU A 103 -9.15 -9.88 -25.69
C LEU A 103 -9.15 -9.01 -24.43
N ASP A 104 -10.31 -8.86 -23.78
CA ASP A 104 -10.43 -8.19 -22.50
C ASP A 104 -9.90 -9.04 -21.34
N GLU A 105 -9.50 -8.38 -20.24
CA GLU A 105 -8.93 -9.03 -19.06
C GLU A 105 -10.04 -9.33 -18.03
N PRO A 106 -10.44 -10.60 -17.79
CA PRO A 106 -11.60 -10.95 -16.97
C PRO A 106 -11.46 -10.59 -15.48
N HIS A 107 -10.27 -10.20 -15.04
CA HIS A 107 -9.97 -9.76 -13.68
C HIS A 107 -9.25 -8.40 -13.63
N ALA A 108 -9.51 -7.52 -14.60
CA ALA A 108 -8.79 -6.25 -14.75
C ALA A 108 -8.72 -5.41 -13.45
N ALA A 109 -9.77 -5.39 -12.63
CA ALA A 109 -9.75 -4.66 -11.36
C ALA A 109 -8.82 -5.29 -10.30
N GLU A 110 -8.77 -6.62 -10.21
CA GLU A 110 -7.83 -7.31 -9.31
C GLU A 110 -6.41 -7.14 -9.83
N ALA A 111 -6.19 -7.38 -11.12
CA ALA A 111 -4.91 -7.15 -11.80
C ALA A 111 -4.40 -5.72 -11.60
N MET A 112 -5.30 -4.72 -11.65
CA MET A 112 -4.93 -3.32 -11.41
C MET A 112 -4.46 -3.07 -9.97
N THR A 113 -5.04 -3.76 -8.99
CA THR A 113 -4.59 -3.69 -7.59
C THR A 113 -3.16 -4.24 -7.46
N TYR A 114 -2.89 -5.38 -8.09
CA TYR A 114 -1.55 -5.97 -8.11
C TYR A 114 -0.55 -5.14 -8.91
N PHE A 115 -0.99 -4.52 -10.01
CA PHE A 115 -0.19 -3.58 -10.78
C PHE A 115 0.24 -2.40 -9.92
N PHE A 116 -0.69 -1.77 -9.20
CA PHE A 116 -0.35 -0.70 -8.27
C PHE A 116 0.63 -1.17 -7.19
N ALA A 117 0.40 -2.33 -6.59
CA ALA A 117 1.30 -2.86 -5.57
C ALA A 117 2.73 -3.02 -6.10
N THR A 118 2.85 -3.67 -7.26
CA THR A 118 4.12 -3.88 -7.96
C THR A 118 4.82 -2.56 -8.27
N TYR A 119 4.10 -1.63 -8.90
CA TYR A 119 4.60 -0.30 -9.26
C TYR A 119 5.16 0.47 -8.05
N TYR A 120 4.39 0.53 -6.96
CA TYR A 120 4.82 1.26 -5.77
C TYR A 120 5.93 0.54 -4.99
N CYS A 121 5.95 -0.80 -4.99
CA CYS A 121 7.05 -1.57 -4.41
C CYS A 121 8.37 -1.33 -5.17
N GLU A 122 8.33 -1.40 -6.50
CA GLU A 122 9.49 -1.11 -7.35
C GLU A 122 9.99 0.32 -7.13
N ARG A 123 9.07 1.29 -7.10
CA ARG A 123 9.42 2.70 -6.85
C ARG A 123 10.10 2.88 -5.50
N PHE A 124 9.59 2.24 -4.45
CA PHE A 124 10.20 2.28 -3.12
C PHE A 124 11.58 1.63 -3.10
N ALA A 125 11.74 0.47 -3.75
CA ALA A 125 13.03 -0.20 -3.90
C ALA A 125 14.04 0.65 -4.69
N ARG A 126 13.59 1.38 -5.70
CA ARG A 126 14.42 2.34 -6.45
C ARG A 126 14.90 3.46 -5.54
N ILE A 127 14.04 4.03 -4.70
CA ILE A 127 14.44 5.07 -3.73
C ILE A 127 15.50 4.55 -2.77
N LYS A 128 15.36 3.32 -2.24
CA LYS A 128 16.38 2.69 -1.39
C LYS A 128 17.74 2.61 -2.06
N ARG A 129 17.76 2.21 -3.34
CA ARG A 129 18.99 2.09 -4.12
C ARG A 129 19.63 3.44 -4.41
N THR A 130 18.83 4.46 -4.77
CA THR A 130 19.36 5.77 -5.15
C THR A 130 19.67 6.66 -3.95
N ARG A 131 19.04 6.43 -2.79
CA ARG A 131 19.18 7.23 -1.57
C ARG A 131 19.30 6.31 -0.34
N PRO A 132 20.43 5.59 -0.18
CA PRO A 132 20.60 4.59 0.88
C PRO A 132 20.62 5.17 2.30
N THR A 133 20.92 6.47 2.44
CA THR A 133 20.94 7.18 3.73
C THR A 133 19.61 7.83 4.09
N ALA A 134 18.59 7.71 3.23
CA ALA A 134 17.28 8.31 3.47
C ALA A 134 16.62 7.71 4.72
N THR A 135 16.11 8.57 5.60
CA THR A 135 15.25 8.13 6.69
C THR A 135 13.93 7.60 6.15
N ARG A 136 13.22 6.84 6.98
CA ARG A 136 11.91 6.29 6.64
C ARG A 136 10.90 7.37 6.21
N GLU A 137 10.90 8.51 6.88
CA GLU A 137 10.06 9.66 6.55
C GLU A 137 10.48 10.25 5.20
N GLN A 138 11.79 10.47 4.99
CA GLN A 138 12.32 10.99 3.73
C GLN A 138 11.97 10.07 2.55
N MET A 139 12.01 8.75 2.74
CA MET A 139 11.60 7.79 1.72
C MET A 139 10.14 7.96 1.28
N LEU A 140 9.22 8.26 2.21
CA LEU A 140 7.84 8.58 1.87
C LEU A 140 7.76 9.86 1.04
N TRP A 141 8.55 10.88 1.38
CA TRP A 141 8.64 12.14 0.62
C TRP A 141 9.29 11.97 -0.76
N TYR A 142 10.26 11.09 -0.91
CA TYR A 142 10.85 10.79 -2.23
C TYR A 142 9.92 9.96 -3.12
N ASN A 143 8.89 9.32 -2.55
CA ASN A 143 7.81 8.70 -3.31
C ASN A 143 6.83 9.74 -3.91
N LEU A 144 7.12 11.03 -3.76
CA LEU A 144 6.35 12.14 -4.31
C LEU A 144 7.03 12.70 -5.55
N ASP A 145 8.36 12.80 -5.54
CA ASP A 145 9.18 13.28 -6.66
C ASP A 145 8.97 12.38 -7.88
N ARG A 146 8.40 13.00 -8.94
CA ARG A 146 8.17 12.40 -10.26
C ARG A 146 9.44 12.44 -11.09
#